data_AF-A0A1Q8J1C4-F1
#
_entry.id   AF-A0A1Q8J1C4-F1
#
_cell.length_a   1.000
_cell.length_b   1.000
_cell.length_c   1.000
_cell.angle_alpha   90.00
_cell.angle_beta   90.00
_cell.angle_gamma   90.00
#
_symmetry.space_group_name_H-M   'P 1'
#
loop_
_entity.id
_entity.type
_entity.pdbx_description
1 polymer ?
#
loop_
_entity_poly.entity_id
_entity_poly.type
_entity_poly.pdbx_seq_one_letter_code
_entity_poly.pdbx_strand_id
1 'polypeptide(L)'
;MPAAGWSASLQAATTTTFQVSAQITAGCQVNNGAISNPSFGTLDFGSHPATETGTADASLSATSGITISCTPGVNMSMTVGSGQNYGTARNMAYGSNLIPYRIYRDAGFASEYAPASSYAISYTDPDNIVLPIFAVATLSGSNPPGVYQDTVTVTLSW
;
A
#
# COMPACT_ATOMS: atom_id res chain seq x y z
N MET A 1 63.00 -34.73 -53.32
CA MET A 1 61.88 -35.25 -52.51
C MET A 1 61.11 -34.03 -52.00
N PRO A 2 59.82 -33.84 -52.34
CA PRO A 2 59.07 -32.65 -51.94
C PRO A 2 58.50 -32.79 -50.52
N ALA A 3 58.49 -31.70 -49.77
CA ALA A 3 57.80 -31.58 -48.49
C ALA A 3 56.36 -31.08 -48.74
N ALA A 4 55.37 -31.84 -48.28
CA ALA A 4 53.97 -31.42 -48.21
C ALA A 4 53.60 -31.18 -46.74
N GLY A 5 52.80 -30.15 -46.46
CA GLY A 5 52.29 -29.85 -45.12
C GLY A 5 51.57 -28.50 -45.10
N TRP A 6 50.38 -28.43 -45.71
CA TRP A 6 49.07 -28.37 -45.03
C TRP A 6 48.78 -26.98 -44.47
N SER A 7 48.22 -26.13 -45.33
CA SER A 7 47.56 -24.90 -44.92
C SER A 7 46.25 -25.25 -44.21
N ALA A 8 46.23 -25.16 -42.88
CA ALA A 8 44.97 -25.18 -42.14
C ALA A 8 44.26 -23.84 -42.37
N SER A 9 43.16 -23.86 -43.11
CA SER A 9 42.25 -22.72 -43.21
C SER A 9 41.55 -22.52 -41.86
N LEU A 10 41.94 -21.50 -41.09
CA LEU A 10 41.11 -20.99 -40.00
C LEU A 10 39.87 -20.34 -40.61
N GLN A 11 38.74 -21.03 -40.55
CA GLN A 11 37.46 -20.44 -40.91
C GLN A 11 37.10 -19.41 -39.84
N ALA A 12 37.05 -18.13 -40.21
CA ALA A 12 36.56 -17.07 -39.34
C ALA A 12 35.09 -17.36 -39.01
N ALA A 13 34.78 -17.56 -37.73
CA ALA A 13 33.40 -17.73 -37.28
C ALA A 13 32.66 -16.39 -37.44
N THR A 14 31.88 -16.24 -38.52
CA THR A 14 31.03 -15.07 -38.80
C THR A 14 29.69 -15.13 -38.07
N THR A 15 29.43 -16.23 -37.36
CA THR A 15 28.20 -16.52 -36.64
C THR A 15 28.57 -17.04 -35.25
N THR A 16 28.01 -16.39 -34.23
CA THR A 16 28.17 -16.78 -32.82
C THR A 16 26.82 -16.69 -32.14
N THR A 17 26.62 -17.47 -31.08
CA THR A 17 25.40 -17.44 -30.26
C THR A 17 25.67 -16.69 -28.96
N PHE A 18 24.68 -15.94 -28.48
CA PHE A 18 24.69 -15.34 -27.15
C PHE A 18 23.56 -15.91 -26.30
N GLN A 19 23.74 -15.90 -24.98
CA GLN A 19 22.70 -16.32 -24.05
C GLN A 19 21.75 -15.17 -23.72
N VAL A 20 20.46 -15.49 -23.64
CA VAL A 20 19.39 -14.62 -23.14
C VAL A 20 18.80 -15.30 -21.91
N SER A 21 18.74 -14.58 -20.78
CA SER A 21 18.16 -15.09 -19.53
C SER A 21 17.31 -14.04 -18.85
N ALA A 22 16.30 -14.48 -18.10
CA ALA A 22 15.47 -13.64 -17.24
C ALA A 22 15.10 -14.44 -15.98
N GLN A 23 14.96 -13.75 -14.84
CA GLN A 23 14.49 -14.34 -13.58
C GLN A 23 13.12 -13.74 -13.26
N ILE A 24 12.13 -14.60 -13.04
CA ILE A 24 10.79 -14.21 -12.60
C ILE A 24 10.69 -14.50 -11.10
N THR A 25 10.44 -13.47 -10.30
CA THR A 25 10.26 -13.57 -8.84
C THR A 25 8.81 -13.35 -8.48
N ALA A 26 8.30 -14.12 -7.51
CA ALA A 26 6.96 -13.90 -6.96
C ALA A 26 6.86 -12.53 -6.29
N GLY A 27 5.72 -11.88 -6.41
CA GLY A 27 5.46 -10.61 -5.74
C GLY A 27 4.07 -10.07 -5.97
N CYS A 28 3.85 -8.85 -5.49
CA CYS A 28 2.59 -8.13 -5.59
C CYS A 28 2.73 -6.84 -6.38
N GLN A 29 1.67 -6.48 -7.08
CA GLN A 29 1.51 -5.26 -7.85
C GLN A 29 0.33 -4.48 -7.27
N VAL A 30 0.53 -3.18 -7.01
CA VAL A 30 -0.55 -2.25 -6.68
C VAL A 30 -1.15 -1.74 -7.99
N ASN A 31 -2.38 -2.13 -8.29
CA ASN A 31 -3.08 -1.69 -9.49
C ASN A 31 -3.66 -0.29 -9.28
N ASN A 32 -3.69 0.49 -10.36
CA ASN A 32 -4.29 1.83 -10.42
C ASN A 32 -3.73 2.89 -9.44
N GLY A 33 -2.59 2.62 -8.80
CA GLY A 33 -1.81 3.64 -8.09
C GLY A 33 -1.12 4.57 -9.08
N ALA A 34 -1.34 5.89 -8.97
CA ALA A 34 -0.61 6.86 -9.79
C ALA A 34 0.90 6.73 -9.51
N ILE A 35 1.72 6.56 -10.56
CA ILE A 35 3.17 6.34 -10.45
C ILE A 35 3.87 7.52 -9.76
N SER A 36 3.33 8.73 -9.87
CA SER A 36 3.89 9.95 -9.28
C SER A 36 3.46 10.20 -7.82
N ASN A 37 2.35 9.60 -7.37
CA ASN A 37 1.83 9.71 -6.00
C ASN A 37 0.97 8.47 -5.70
N PRO A 38 1.58 7.32 -5.37
CA PRO A 38 0.82 6.14 -5.01
C PRO A 38 0.10 6.40 -3.68
N SER A 39 -1.18 6.76 -3.78
CA SER A 39 -2.11 6.82 -2.64
C SER A 39 -2.95 5.57 -2.68
N PHE A 40 -3.15 4.88 -1.55
CA PHE A 40 -4.08 3.73 -1.45
C PHE A 40 -5.57 4.15 -1.44
N GLY A 41 -5.83 5.45 -1.42
CA GLY A 41 -7.17 6.04 -1.39
C GLY A 41 -7.31 7.03 -0.24
N THR A 42 -8.56 7.42 0.02
CA THR A 42 -8.89 8.41 1.06
C THR A 42 -9.88 7.79 2.04
N LEU A 43 -9.64 7.97 3.33
CA LEU A 43 -10.63 7.78 4.39
C LEU A 43 -11.35 9.11 4.58
N ASP A 44 -12.61 9.16 4.14
CA ASP A 44 -13.46 10.35 4.28
C ASP A 44 -14.51 10.09 5.36
N PHE A 45 -14.42 10.83 6.46
CA PHE A 45 -15.40 10.80 7.55
C PHE A 45 -16.64 11.63 7.25
N GLY A 46 -16.67 12.38 6.15
CA GLY A 46 -17.79 13.23 5.77
C GLY A 46 -17.82 14.59 6.48
N SER A 47 -18.98 15.23 6.46
CA SER A 47 -19.19 16.56 7.03
C SER A 47 -20.07 16.50 8.28
N HIS A 48 -19.56 17.05 9.38
CA HIS A 48 -20.21 17.04 10.70
C HIS A 48 -20.33 18.46 11.27
N PRO A 49 -21.42 18.81 11.98
CA PRO A 49 -21.52 20.05 12.73
C PRO A 49 -20.45 20.16 13.81
N ALA A 50 -19.94 21.38 14.03
CA ALA A 50 -18.92 21.64 15.07
C ALA A 50 -19.36 21.23 16.49
N THR A 51 -20.67 21.17 16.74
CA THR A 51 -21.28 20.79 18.01
C THR A 51 -21.55 19.29 18.14
N GLU A 52 -21.28 18.50 17.10
CA GLU A 52 -21.52 17.05 17.12
C GLU A 52 -20.56 16.35 18.08
N THR A 53 -21.11 15.43 18.88
CA THR A 53 -20.35 14.58 19.81
C THR A 53 -20.61 13.13 19.48
N GLY A 54 -19.58 12.28 19.66
CA GLY A 54 -19.69 10.84 19.38
C GLY A 54 -18.60 10.37 18.44
N THR A 55 -18.97 9.48 17.52
CA THR A 55 -18.04 8.83 16.59
C THR A 55 -18.51 8.97 15.15
N ALA A 56 -17.56 9.19 14.25
CA ALA A 56 -17.78 9.11 12.81
C ALA A 56 -16.92 7.97 12.25
N ASP A 57 -17.49 7.16 11.37
CA ASP A 57 -16.80 6.05 10.73
C ASP A 57 -16.44 6.36 9.27
N ALA A 58 -15.36 5.75 8.81
CA ALA A 58 -14.94 5.75 7.43
C ALA A 58 -14.38 4.36 7.08
N SER A 59 -14.42 4.00 5.82
CA SER A 59 -13.73 2.81 5.32
C SER A 59 -13.01 3.17 4.03
N LEU A 60 -11.88 2.50 3.81
CA LEU A 60 -11.19 2.60 2.54
C LEU A 60 -12.01 1.79 1.54
N SER A 61 -12.93 2.47 0.86
CA SER A 61 -13.78 1.81 -0.12
C SER A 61 -12.95 1.41 -1.33
N ALA A 62 -13.20 0.21 -1.86
CA ALA A 62 -12.68 -0.24 -3.16
C ALA A 62 -13.03 0.72 -4.32
N THR A 63 -13.93 1.69 -4.10
CA THR A 63 -14.28 2.75 -5.06
C THR A 63 -13.11 3.68 -5.42
N SER A 64 -12.02 3.71 -4.65
CA SER A 64 -10.78 4.39 -5.08
C SER A 64 -10.08 3.66 -6.24
N GLY A 65 -10.56 2.46 -6.62
CA GLY A 65 -10.11 1.72 -7.78
C GLY A 65 -8.78 1.00 -7.57
N ILE A 66 -8.28 0.94 -6.35
CA ILE A 66 -6.98 0.34 -6.01
C ILE A 66 -7.19 -1.08 -5.54
N THR A 67 -6.62 -2.00 -6.30
CA THR A 67 -6.59 -3.42 -6.00
C THR A 67 -5.14 -3.86 -6.00
N ILE A 68 -4.82 -4.92 -5.28
CA ILE A 68 -3.49 -5.51 -5.30
C ILE A 68 -3.60 -6.87 -5.97
N SER A 69 -2.72 -7.15 -6.92
CA SER A 69 -2.59 -8.47 -7.53
C SER A 69 -1.26 -9.09 -7.10
N CYS A 70 -1.28 -10.28 -6.52
CA CYS A 70 -0.12 -11.02 -6.07
C CYS A 70 0.03 -12.32 -6.86
N THR A 71 1.26 -12.80 -6.99
CA THR A 71 1.50 -14.16 -7.47
C THR A 71 0.87 -15.17 -6.49
N PRO A 72 0.17 -16.23 -6.96
CA PRO A 72 -0.40 -17.23 -6.07
C PRO A 72 0.63 -17.83 -5.10
N GLY A 73 0.29 -17.86 -3.80
CA GLY A 73 1.15 -18.39 -2.73
C GLY A 73 2.05 -17.35 -2.04
N VAL A 74 1.99 -16.08 -2.42
CA VAL A 74 2.69 -14.99 -1.74
C VAL A 74 2.04 -14.68 -0.38
N ASN A 75 2.82 -14.61 0.69
CA ASN A 75 2.31 -14.11 1.97
C ASN A 75 2.54 -12.60 2.06
N MET A 76 1.47 -11.83 2.21
CA MET A 76 1.56 -10.37 2.30
C MET A 76 1.35 -9.90 3.73
N SER A 77 2.11 -8.88 4.13
CA SER A 77 1.85 -8.12 5.36
C SER A 77 1.71 -6.63 5.08
N MET A 78 0.98 -5.94 5.94
CA MET A 78 0.74 -4.51 5.87
C MET A 78 1.12 -3.85 7.19
N THR A 79 1.83 -2.74 7.09
CA THR A 79 2.13 -1.83 8.20
C THR A 79 1.41 -0.52 7.96
N VAL A 80 0.67 -0.05 8.96
CA VAL A 80 -0.02 1.24 8.91
C VAL A 80 0.72 2.22 9.82
N GLY A 81 1.27 3.27 9.22
CA GLY A 81 2.06 4.29 9.92
C GLY A 81 1.25 5.08 10.96
N SER A 82 1.93 5.96 11.67
CA SER A 82 1.36 6.73 12.78
C SER A 82 0.57 7.98 12.34
N GLY A 83 0.63 8.35 11.06
CA GLY A 83 0.12 9.65 10.59
C GLY A 83 1.13 10.78 10.78
N GLN A 84 0.90 11.92 10.11
CA GLN A 84 1.76 13.11 10.23
C GLN A 84 1.52 13.85 11.54
N ASN A 85 0.30 13.76 12.09
CA ASN A 85 -0.10 14.48 13.30
C ASN A 85 -0.23 13.54 14.52
N TYR A 86 0.68 12.57 14.65
CA TYR A 86 0.64 11.62 15.76
C TYR A 86 0.98 12.28 17.10
N GLY A 87 0.17 11.97 18.12
CA GLY A 87 0.43 12.32 19.53
C GLY A 87 0.37 11.07 20.41
N THR A 88 -0.70 10.95 21.21
CA THR A 88 -1.04 9.69 21.90
C THR A 88 -1.88 8.74 21.03
N ALA A 89 -2.49 9.28 19.98
CA ALA A 89 -3.21 8.59 18.93
C ALA A 89 -2.93 9.30 17.59
N ARG A 90 -3.42 8.73 16.49
CA ARG A 90 -3.43 9.42 15.19
C ARG A 90 -4.45 10.57 15.26
N ASN A 91 -4.15 11.71 14.65
CA ASN A 91 -5.05 12.87 14.64
C ASN A 91 -5.18 13.45 13.25
N MET A 92 -6.38 13.94 12.91
CA MET A 92 -6.57 14.88 11.82
C MET A 92 -6.42 16.29 12.36
N ALA A 93 -5.70 17.16 11.66
CA ALA A 93 -5.34 18.49 12.14
C ALA A 93 -5.95 19.61 11.29
N TYR A 94 -6.39 20.67 11.97
CA TYR A 94 -6.74 21.97 11.39
C TYR A 94 -6.12 23.09 12.24
N GLY A 95 -4.97 23.61 11.78
CA GLY A 95 -4.13 24.48 12.59
C GLY A 95 -3.59 23.71 13.81
N SER A 96 -3.87 24.21 15.02
CA SER A 96 -3.53 23.54 16.29
C SER A 96 -4.64 22.62 16.81
N ASN A 97 -5.78 22.53 16.13
CA ASN A 97 -6.92 21.73 16.56
C ASN A 97 -6.77 20.30 16.01
N LEU A 98 -7.07 19.32 16.86
CA LEU A 98 -6.87 17.91 16.56
C LEU A 98 -8.16 17.12 16.78
N ILE A 99 -8.48 16.25 15.83
CA ILE A 99 -9.54 15.24 15.96
C ILE A 99 -8.87 13.87 15.96
N PRO A 100 -8.90 13.14 17.09
CA PRO A 100 -8.27 11.83 17.18
C PRO A 100 -9.08 10.79 16.40
N TYR A 101 -8.37 9.85 15.79
CA TYR A 101 -8.97 8.73 15.10
C TYR A 101 -8.13 7.45 15.25
N ARG A 102 -8.78 6.30 15.02
CA ARG A 102 -8.17 4.97 15.04
C ARG A 102 -8.48 4.24 13.75
N ILE A 103 -7.63 3.28 13.40
CA ILE A 103 -7.75 2.49 12.16
C ILE A 103 -7.83 1.01 12.55
N TYR A 104 -8.74 0.26 11.95
CA TYR A 104 -9.12 -1.09 12.28
C TYR A 104 -9.10 -2.02 11.06
N ARG A 105 -8.97 -3.31 11.35
CA ARG A 105 -8.93 -4.43 10.40
C ARG A 105 -10.31 -4.97 10.03
N ASP A 106 -11.33 -4.57 10.77
CA ASP A 106 -12.68 -5.11 10.65
C ASP A 106 -13.73 -4.01 10.81
N ALA A 107 -14.89 -4.22 10.17
CA ALA A 107 -16.02 -3.29 10.20
C ALA A 107 -16.67 -3.15 11.58
N GLY A 108 -16.38 -4.06 12.52
CA GLY A 108 -16.83 -3.98 13.91
C GLY A 108 -15.91 -3.16 14.81
N PHE A 109 -14.80 -2.64 14.26
CA PHE A 109 -13.78 -1.87 14.98
C PHE A 109 -13.20 -2.61 16.20
N ALA A 110 -13.10 -3.93 16.13
CA ALA A 110 -12.59 -4.75 17.23
C ALA A 110 -11.06 -4.88 17.21
N SER A 111 -10.46 -4.87 16.03
CA SER A 111 -9.05 -5.19 15.83
C SER A 111 -8.28 -4.01 15.25
N GLU A 112 -7.70 -3.17 16.12
CA GLU A 112 -6.94 -2.00 15.70
C GLU A 112 -5.67 -2.38 14.93
N TYR A 113 -5.32 -1.57 13.92
CA TYR A 113 -3.97 -1.45 13.36
C TYR A 113 -3.16 -0.50 14.25
N ALA A 114 -2.40 -1.07 15.18
CA ALA A 114 -1.49 -0.29 16.01
C ALA A 114 -0.47 0.46 15.13
N PRO A 115 -0.11 1.70 15.51
CA PRO A 115 0.86 2.49 14.77
C PRO A 115 2.17 1.74 14.53
N ALA A 116 2.63 1.76 13.27
CA ALA A 116 3.91 1.17 12.83
C ALA A 116 4.07 -0.33 13.15
N SER A 117 2.96 -1.05 13.34
CA SER A 117 2.97 -2.51 13.54
C SER A 117 2.60 -3.24 12.25
N SER A 118 3.23 -4.39 12.00
CA SER A 118 2.96 -5.23 10.83
C SER A 118 1.89 -6.27 11.13
N TYR A 119 0.97 -6.44 10.18
CA TYR A 119 -0.14 -7.37 10.24
C TYR A 119 -0.24 -8.19 8.97
N ALA A 120 -0.44 -9.50 9.08
CA ALA A 120 -0.68 -10.36 7.93
C ALA A 120 -2.01 -10.00 7.24
N ILE A 121 -1.99 -9.94 5.91
CA ILE A 121 -3.19 -9.74 5.10
C ILE A 121 -3.62 -11.09 4.54
N SER A 122 -4.82 -11.52 4.93
CA SER A 122 -5.45 -12.71 4.37
C SER A 122 -6.30 -12.31 3.18
N TYR A 123 -6.16 -13.02 2.07
CA TYR A 123 -6.92 -12.80 0.86
C TYR A 123 -7.21 -14.14 0.17
N THR A 124 -8.34 -14.21 -0.53
CA THR A 124 -8.79 -15.43 -1.24
C THR A 124 -8.58 -15.35 -2.74
N ASP A 125 -8.69 -14.15 -3.29
CA ASP A 125 -8.46 -13.87 -4.70
C ASP A 125 -7.11 -13.14 -4.83
N PRO A 126 -6.06 -13.81 -5.33
CA PRO A 126 -4.74 -13.19 -5.49
C PRO A 126 -4.74 -12.09 -6.56
N ASP A 127 -5.72 -12.03 -7.46
CA ASP A 127 -5.77 -11.03 -8.53
C ASP A 127 -6.54 -9.77 -8.09
N ASN A 128 -7.35 -9.85 -7.04
CA ASN A 128 -8.21 -8.77 -6.57
C ASN A 128 -8.19 -8.65 -5.03
N ILE A 129 -7.05 -8.24 -4.48
CA ILE A 129 -6.89 -8.06 -3.04
C ILE A 129 -7.28 -6.62 -2.68
N VAL A 130 -8.22 -6.50 -1.75
CA VAL A 130 -8.65 -5.22 -1.14
C VAL A 130 -8.14 -5.19 0.29
N LEU A 131 -7.49 -4.08 0.68
CA LEU A 131 -6.98 -3.91 2.03
C LEU A 131 -8.15 -3.58 2.99
N PRO A 132 -8.40 -4.38 4.04
CA PRO A 132 -9.46 -4.10 4.99
C PRO A 132 -9.00 -2.99 5.93
N ILE A 133 -9.37 -1.75 5.60
CA ILE A 133 -9.04 -0.55 6.38
C ILE A 133 -10.36 0.15 6.72
N PHE A 134 -10.67 0.13 8.01
CA PHE A 134 -11.81 0.81 8.62
C PHE A 134 -11.28 1.84 9.60
N ALA A 135 -11.97 2.94 9.84
CA ALA A 135 -11.51 3.96 10.75
C ALA A 135 -12.66 4.59 11.51
N VAL A 136 -12.36 5.07 12.72
CA VAL A 136 -13.31 5.78 13.58
C VAL A 136 -12.64 7.03 14.13
N ALA A 137 -13.25 8.18 13.89
CA ALA A 137 -12.89 9.46 14.49
C ALA A 137 -13.78 9.73 15.71
N THR A 138 -13.22 10.39 16.73
CA THR A 138 -13.97 10.81 17.92
C THR A 138 -14.23 12.32 17.86
N LEU A 139 -15.50 12.71 17.82
CA LEU A 139 -15.93 14.10 17.76
C LEU A 139 -16.24 14.62 19.17
N SER A 140 -15.61 15.72 19.57
CA SER A 140 -15.75 16.30 20.92
C SER A 140 -16.83 17.39 21.03
N GLY A 141 -17.43 17.82 19.92
CA GLY A 141 -18.43 18.90 19.89
C GLY A 141 -17.87 20.30 20.18
N SER A 142 -16.55 20.48 20.14
CA SER A 142 -15.87 21.73 20.48
C SER A 142 -14.83 22.16 19.44
N ASN A 143 -14.70 21.41 18.35
CA ASN A 143 -13.71 21.69 17.31
C ASN A 143 -14.22 22.79 16.39
N PRO A 144 -13.40 23.82 16.07
CA PRO A 144 -13.83 24.88 15.16
C PRO A 144 -14.11 24.31 13.75
N PRO A 145 -15.04 24.92 12.98
CA PRO A 145 -15.28 24.55 11.60
C PRO A 145 -14.01 24.67 10.76
N GLY A 146 -13.69 23.62 10.00
CA GLY A 146 -12.48 23.55 9.18
C GLY A 146 -12.32 22.17 8.56
N VAL A 147 -11.38 22.06 7.62
CA VAL A 147 -11.03 20.78 6.99
C VAL A 147 -9.86 20.19 7.77
N TYR A 148 -10.13 19.13 8.51
CA TYR A 148 -9.13 18.40 9.30
C TYR A 148 -8.52 17.30 8.43
N GLN A 149 -7.20 17.24 8.37
CA GLN A 149 -6.50 16.27 7.51
C GLN A 149 -5.35 15.59 8.24
N ASP A 150 -5.05 14.37 7.83
CA ASP A 150 -3.85 13.63 8.20
C ASP A 150 -3.35 12.82 7.00
N THR A 151 -2.05 12.53 6.97
CA THR A 151 -1.45 11.67 5.94
C THR A 151 -0.81 10.46 6.60
N VAL A 152 -1.34 9.27 6.30
CA VAL A 152 -0.86 8.00 6.84
C VAL A 152 -0.15 7.20 5.76
N THR A 153 1.10 6.83 6.02
CA THR A 153 1.84 5.93 5.14
C THR A 153 1.45 4.48 5.39
N VAL A 154 1.09 3.76 4.33
CA VAL A 154 0.88 2.31 4.35
C VAL A 154 2.04 1.63 3.63
N THR A 155 2.61 0.60 4.25
CA THR A 155 3.72 -0.17 3.69
C THR A 155 3.32 -1.63 3.57
N LEU A 156 3.44 -2.18 2.36
CA LEU A 156 3.21 -3.60 2.08
C LEU A 156 4.55 -4.32 1.97
N SER A 157 4.61 -5.57 2.42
CA SER A 157 5.77 -6.45 2.23
C SER A 157 5.36 -7.88 1.91
N TRP A 158 6.18 -8.54 1.09
CA TRP A 158 6.03 -9.92 0.62
C TRP A 158 7.39 -10.55 0.28
#